data_AF-A0A095AXM7-F1
#
_entry.id   AF-A0A095AXM7-F1
#
_cell.length_a   1.000
_cell.length_b   1.000
_cell.length_c   1.000
_cell.angle_alpha   90.00
_cell.angle_beta   90.00
_cell.angle_gamma   90.00
#
_symmetry.space_group_name_H-M   'P 1'
#
loop_
_entity.id
_entity.type
_entity.pdbx_description
1 polymer ?
#
loop_
_entity_poly.entity_id
_entity_poly.type
_entity_poly.pdbx_seq_one_letter_code
_entity_poly.pdbx_strand_id
1 'polypeptide(L)'
;MATRRTDRPIQLLTAISRGCGLTSDDFDSYAASREAIISQTERIAATLEEAGIQARDQGRDITLVGELTGECERIIGFRRLHLLPEFAQRHRHRMIRQLSFFLEHCVNRGRTCRYAVATSGQRVPWGADLKGRRAEFLNRINRWSSEARRRYGIEVLYRGDNDTFCRAEGTTADGVNLHADLVYRPTRRLSPEDWERFLRWSRGRLGGAHWRDCGALRSAAAVVRYVLKLSWGREGLTADDRADGLVGIDELTPDELAWYYHATLGVTRVKPLRSFQVFCKSLNDNREEIRWVPRRDGKRELRRVQRPRLEPRPPTTDRHTHGFRVYVNRVLSCSALLERPQPK
;
A
#
# COMPACT_ATOMS: atom_id res chain seq x y z
N MET A 1 29.91 -38.98 13.20
CA MET A 1 29.40 -38.41 11.93
C MET A 1 28.02 -37.81 12.21
N ALA A 2 27.94 -36.49 12.36
CA ALA A 2 26.70 -35.79 12.68
C ALA A 2 26.01 -35.32 11.39
N THR A 3 24.86 -35.90 11.08
CA THR A 3 23.97 -35.46 10.00
C THR A 3 23.24 -34.19 10.44
N ARG A 4 23.62 -33.05 9.85
CA ARG A 4 22.91 -31.78 10.02
C ARG A 4 21.53 -31.89 9.36
N ARG A 5 20.50 -32.07 10.20
CA ARG A 5 19.09 -31.90 9.84
C ARG A 5 18.86 -30.41 9.57
N THR A 6 18.53 -30.07 8.32
CA THR A 6 18.09 -28.71 7.98
C THR A 6 16.57 -28.71 8.03
N ASP A 7 16.02 -28.34 9.19
CA ASP A 7 14.60 -28.01 9.34
C ASP A 7 14.34 -26.72 8.56
N ARG A 8 14.06 -26.85 7.26
CA ARG A 8 13.53 -25.77 6.44
C ARG A 8 12.05 -26.06 6.21
N PRO A 9 11.12 -25.28 6.79
CA PRO A 9 9.70 -25.48 6.56
C PRO A 9 9.38 -25.37 5.07
N ILE A 10 8.44 -26.22 4.64
CA ILE A 10 7.91 -26.39 3.29
C ILE A 10 8.10 -25.13 2.45
N GLN A 11 8.90 -25.30 1.41
CA GLN A 11 9.10 -24.40 0.30
C GLN A 11 7.83 -23.59 -0.07
N LEU A 12 7.78 -22.37 0.48
CA LEU A 12 6.86 -21.26 0.20
C LEU A 12 7.09 -20.67 -1.22
N LEU A 13 7.50 -21.53 -2.16
CA LEU A 13 8.22 -21.22 -3.39
C LEU A 13 7.34 -21.08 -4.62
N THR A 14 6.09 -21.54 -4.65
CA THR A 14 5.40 -21.75 -5.94
C THR A 14 4.03 -21.08 -6.12
N ALA A 15 3.26 -20.81 -5.06
CA ALA A 15 1.91 -20.28 -5.23
C ALA A 15 1.83 -18.74 -5.18
N ILE A 16 2.62 -18.09 -4.31
CA ILE A 16 2.57 -16.64 -4.08
C ILE A 16 3.64 -15.89 -4.89
N SER A 17 4.79 -16.53 -5.13
CA SER A 17 5.93 -16.01 -5.90
C SER A 17 5.61 -15.75 -7.38
N ARG A 18 4.73 -16.57 -7.99
CA ARG A 18 4.34 -16.47 -9.41
C ARG A 18 3.62 -15.17 -9.77
N GLY A 19 3.13 -14.40 -8.80
CA GLY A 19 2.55 -13.06 -8.98
C GLY A 19 3.52 -11.89 -8.72
N CYS A 20 4.63 -12.14 -8.01
CA CYS A 20 5.55 -11.10 -7.52
C CYS A 20 6.83 -11.02 -8.38
N GLY A 21 7.28 -12.14 -8.96
CA GLY A 21 8.46 -12.20 -9.86
C GLY A 21 9.73 -11.68 -9.21
N LEU A 22 10.21 -12.40 -8.21
CA LEU A 22 11.50 -12.15 -7.58
C LEU A 22 12.55 -13.05 -8.24
N THR A 23 13.74 -12.52 -8.47
CA THR A 23 14.94 -13.29 -8.85
C THR A 23 15.52 -14.00 -7.62
N SER A 24 16.38 -15.01 -7.83
CA SER A 24 16.97 -15.82 -6.75
C SER A 24 17.71 -14.99 -5.69
N ASP A 25 18.37 -13.92 -6.11
CA ASP A 25 19.27 -13.13 -5.25
C ASP A 25 18.50 -12.15 -4.33
N ASP A 26 17.23 -11.89 -4.65
CA ASP A 26 16.30 -11.10 -3.82
C ASP A 26 15.51 -11.98 -2.83
N PHE A 27 15.67 -13.31 -2.88
CA PHE A 27 14.80 -14.24 -2.17
C PHE A 27 14.98 -14.18 -0.65
N ASP A 28 16.21 -14.21 -0.15
CA ASP A 28 16.48 -14.18 1.29
C ASP A 28 16.09 -12.82 1.90
N SER A 29 16.37 -11.73 1.19
CA SER A 29 15.93 -10.38 1.57
C SER A 29 14.40 -10.24 1.57
N TYR A 30 13.74 -10.87 0.60
CA TYR A 30 12.28 -10.90 0.52
C TYR A 30 11.65 -11.78 1.60
N ALA A 31 12.23 -12.94 1.89
CA ALA A 31 11.78 -13.86 2.92
C ALA A 31 11.86 -13.20 4.30
N ALA A 32 13.02 -12.62 4.64
CA ALA A 32 13.22 -11.88 5.89
C ALA A 32 12.28 -10.67 6.00
N SER A 33 12.09 -9.93 4.91
CA SER A 33 11.12 -8.82 4.88
C SER A 33 9.71 -9.34 5.15
N ARG A 34 9.30 -10.43 4.50
CA ARG A 34 7.96 -11.03 4.65
C ARG A 34 7.71 -11.55 6.07
N GLU A 35 8.70 -12.19 6.67
CA GLU A 35 8.61 -12.67 8.05
C GLU A 35 8.42 -11.51 9.03
N ALA A 36 9.18 -10.41 8.87
CA ALA A 36 9.01 -9.21 9.67
C ALA A 36 7.58 -8.64 9.55
N ILE A 37 7.02 -8.61 8.33
CA ILE A 37 5.67 -8.13 8.05
C ILE A 37 4.61 -9.01 8.72
N ILE A 38 4.78 -10.32 8.69
CA ILE A 38 3.87 -11.27 9.36
C ILE A 38 3.95 -11.07 10.87
N SER A 39 5.16 -11.04 11.43
CA SER A 39 5.39 -10.81 12.86
C SER A 39 4.74 -9.51 13.35
N GLN A 40 4.88 -8.42 12.58
CA GLN A 40 4.23 -7.14 12.88
C GLN A 40 2.71 -7.21 12.75
N THR A 41 2.21 -7.92 11.74
CA THR A 41 0.77 -8.14 11.55
C THR A 41 0.18 -8.92 12.74
N GLU A 42 0.86 -9.96 13.21
CA GLU A 42 0.44 -10.75 14.36
C GLU A 42 0.40 -9.92 15.64
N ARG A 43 1.40 -9.06 15.88
CA ARG A 43 1.42 -8.15 17.04
C ARG A 43 0.25 -7.18 17.00
N ILE A 44 0.07 -6.45 15.88
CA ILE A 44 -1.05 -5.50 15.73
C ILE A 44 -2.40 -6.22 15.87
N ALA A 45 -2.54 -7.43 15.32
CA ALA A 45 -3.75 -8.23 15.45
C ALA A 45 -4.02 -8.65 16.90
N ALA A 46 -3.00 -9.08 17.65
CA ALA A 46 -3.14 -9.41 19.06
C ALA A 46 -3.55 -8.19 19.90
N THR A 47 -2.91 -7.04 19.69
CA THR A 47 -3.24 -5.78 20.40
C THR A 47 -4.66 -5.30 20.08
N LEU A 48 -5.13 -5.44 18.83
CA LEU A 48 -6.52 -5.15 18.47
C LEU A 48 -7.50 -6.09 19.19
N GLU A 49 -7.18 -7.38 19.27
CA GLU A 49 -8.03 -8.39 19.90
C GLU A 49 -8.09 -8.23 21.43
N GLU A 50 -7.00 -7.81 22.06
CA GLU A 50 -6.96 -7.40 23.47
C GLU A 50 -7.92 -6.23 23.75
N ALA A 51 -8.05 -5.30 22.80
CA ALA A 51 -9.03 -4.21 22.86
C ALA A 51 -10.45 -4.61 22.39
N GLY A 52 -10.72 -5.90 22.17
CA GLY A 52 -12.03 -6.41 21.75
C GLY A 52 -12.34 -6.23 20.26
N ILE A 53 -11.38 -5.83 19.43
CA ILE A 53 -11.54 -5.67 17.98
C ILE A 53 -11.03 -6.93 17.28
N GLN A 54 -11.95 -7.72 16.72
CA GLN A 54 -11.58 -8.91 15.97
C GLN A 54 -10.68 -8.57 14.77
N ALA A 55 -9.46 -9.11 14.74
CA ALA A 55 -8.49 -8.90 13.67
C ALA A 55 -8.24 -10.16 12.83
N ARG A 56 -8.28 -11.35 13.45
CA ARG A 56 -8.17 -12.64 12.75
C ARG A 56 -9.53 -13.11 12.19
N ASP A 57 -9.47 -13.86 11.09
CA ASP A 57 -10.61 -14.43 10.38
C ASP A 57 -10.37 -15.92 10.15
N GLN A 58 -10.81 -16.74 11.12
CA GLN A 58 -10.67 -18.20 11.09
C GLN A 58 -11.35 -18.84 9.88
N GLY A 59 -12.34 -18.16 9.27
CA GLY A 59 -13.00 -18.62 8.04
C GLY A 59 -12.12 -18.50 6.79
N ARG A 60 -10.94 -17.89 6.90
CA ARG A 60 -9.99 -17.65 5.79
C ARG A 60 -8.64 -18.33 5.98
N ASP A 61 -8.50 -19.18 6.98
CA ASP A 61 -7.29 -19.97 7.15
C ASP A 61 -7.03 -20.82 5.90
N ILE A 62 -5.77 -20.82 5.44
CA ILE A 62 -5.32 -21.65 4.33
C ILE A 62 -4.32 -22.65 4.87
N THR A 63 -4.59 -23.94 4.73
CA THR A 63 -3.60 -24.97 5.01
C THR A 63 -2.86 -25.29 3.72
N LEU A 64 -1.56 -25.02 3.68
CA LEU A 64 -0.65 -25.52 2.66
C LEU A 64 -0.25 -26.95 3.04
N VAL A 65 -0.38 -27.86 2.10
CA VAL A 65 0.08 -29.25 2.26
C VAL A 65 1.19 -29.48 1.26
N GLY A 66 2.38 -29.84 1.76
CA GLY A 66 3.50 -30.22 0.92
C GLY A 66 3.18 -31.52 0.21
N GLU A 67 3.00 -31.47 -1.12
CA GLU A 67 2.57 -32.63 -1.92
C GLU A 67 3.52 -33.83 -1.75
N LEU A 68 4.83 -33.58 -1.66
CA LEU A 68 5.85 -34.62 -1.51
C LEU A 68 6.19 -34.96 -0.05
N THR A 69 6.06 -34.01 0.88
CA THR A 69 6.47 -34.19 2.28
C THR A 69 5.32 -34.54 3.21
N GLY A 70 4.07 -34.30 2.80
CA GLY A 70 2.88 -34.43 3.64
C GLY A 70 2.79 -33.40 4.78
N GLU A 71 3.81 -32.55 4.93
CA GLU A 71 3.84 -31.52 5.95
C GLU A 71 2.71 -30.51 5.72
N CYS A 72 2.11 -30.03 6.80
CA CYS A 72 1.01 -29.09 6.76
C CYS A 72 1.42 -27.78 7.44
N GLU A 73 1.32 -26.67 6.72
CA GLU A 73 1.51 -25.32 7.26
C GLU A 73 0.16 -24.59 7.22
N ARG A 74 -0.32 -24.13 8.38
CA ARG A 74 -1.52 -23.30 8.46
C ARG A 74 -1.16 -21.83 8.36
N ILE A 75 -1.65 -21.17 7.33
CA ILE A 75 -1.61 -19.72 7.16
C ILE A 75 -2.87 -19.14 7.79
N ILE A 76 -2.69 -18.38 8.87
CA ILE A 76 -3.77 -17.70 9.58
C ILE A 76 -4.39 -16.63 8.68
N GLY A 77 -5.72 -16.62 8.59
CA GLY A 77 -6.47 -15.59 7.89
C GLY A 77 -6.61 -14.32 8.72
N PHE A 78 -6.35 -13.16 8.12
CA PHE A 78 -6.66 -11.86 8.72
C PHE A 78 -7.88 -11.20 8.09
N ARG A 79 -8.59 -10.37 8.88
CA ARG A 79 -9.60 -9.46 8.37
C ARG A 79 -8.94 -8.38 7.50
N ARG A 80 -9.74 -7.79 6.61
CA ARG A 80 -9.28 -6.76 5.66
C ARG A 80 -9.18 -5.40 6.35
N LEU A 81 -8.23 -5.28 7.28
CA LEU A 81 -8.00 -4.07 8.06
C LEU A 81 -6.78 -3.33 7.49
N HIS A 82 -6.91 -2.04 7.21
CA HIS A 82 -5.81 -1.23 6.69
C HIS A 82 -4.66 -1.01 7.68
N LEU A 83 -4.90 -1.29 8.97
CA LEU A 83 -3.88 -1.28 10.04
C LEU A 83 -2.98 -2.51 10.00
N LEU A 84 -3.37 -3.57 9.28
CA LEU A 84 -2.60 -4.81 9.18
C LEU A 84 -1.65 -4.73 7.97
N PRO A 85 -0.33 -4.78 8.18
CA PRO A 85 0.67 -4.66 7.12
C PRO A 85 0.48 -5.64 5.97
N GLU A 86 0.16 -6.91 6.27
CA GLU A 86 -0.02 -7.98 5.29
C GLU A 86 -1.13 -7.66 4.27
N PHE A 87 -2.21 -7.02 4.72
CA PHE A 87 -3.28 -6.55 3.85
C PHE A 87 -2.90 -5.27 3.10
N ALA A 88 -2.37 -4.27 3.83
CA ALA A 88 -2.04 -2.97 3.25
C ALA A 88 -0.99 -3.04 2.13
N GLN A 89 -0.04 -3.96 2.21
CA GLN A 89 0.98 -4.16 1.18
C GLN A 89 0.42 -4.63 -0.16
N ARG A 90 -0.60 -5.50 -0.15
CA ARG A 90 -1.24 -5.97 -1.38
C ARG A 90 -1.86 -4.79 -2.14
N HIS A 91 -2.56 -3.91 -1.42
CA HIS A 91 -3.13 -2.69 -1.97
C HIS A 91 -2.05 -1.72 -2.49
N ARG A 92 -0.97 -1.56 -1.71
CA ARG A 92 0.20 -0.76 -2.07
C ARG A 92 0.86 -1.24 -3.38
N HIS A 93 1.19 -2.52 -3.51
CA HIS A 93 1.86 -3.05 -4.69
C HIS A 93 1.04 -2.85 -5.97
N ARG A 94 -0.30 -2.99 -5.87
CA ARG A 94 -1.19 -2.65 -6.99
C ARG A 94 -1.08 -1.17 -7.34
N MET A 95 -1.15 -0.28 -6.35
CA MET A 95 -1.10 1.16 -6.57
C MET A 95 0.27 1.63 -7.11
N ILE A 96 1.38 1.08 -6.62
CA ILE A 96 2.73 1.33 -7.15
C ILE A 96 2.78 0.99 -8.63
N ARG A 97 2.35 -0.22 -9.03
CA ARG A 97 2.38 -0.63 -10.44
C ARG A 97 1.54 0.30 -11.32
N GLN A 98 0.33 0.65 -10.86
CA GLN A 98 -0.56 1.55 -11.58
C GLN A 98 0.04 2.95 -11.73
N LEU A 99 0.58 3.51 -10.65
CA LEU A 99 1.17 4.85 -10.66
C LEU A 99 2.46 4.88 -11.47
N SER A 100 3.35 3.89 -11.32
CA SER A 100 4.56 3.77 -12.15
C SER A 100 4.22 3.72 -13.63
N PHE A 101 3.28 2.84 -14.03
CA PHE A 101 2.85 2.75 -15.42
C PHE A 101 2.26 4.09 -15.91
N PHE A 102 1.42 4.73 -15.11
CA PHE A 102 0.81 6.01 -15.44
C PHE A 102 1.86 7.13 -15.63
N LEU A 103 2.83 7.21 -14.73
CA LEU A 103 3.91 8.21 -14.79
C LEU A 103 4.80 8.01 -16.03
N GLU A 104 5.05 6.76 -16.41
CA GLU A 104 5.91 6.41 -17.54
C GLU A 104 5.21 6.58 -18.90
N HIS A 105 3.92 6.21 -18.99
CA HIS A 105 3.23 6.09 -20.28
C HIS A 105 2.15 7.14 -20.52
N CYS A 106 1.57 7.70 -19.46
CA CYS A 106 0.39 8.57 -19.55
C CYS A 106 0.70 10.03 -19.19
N VAL A 107 1.88 10.33 -18.67
CA VAL A 107 2.36 11.69 -18.47
C VAL A 107 3.18 12.09 -19.68
N ASN A 108 2.82 13.23 -20.30
CA ASN A 108 3.51 13.75 -21.47
C ASN A 108 5.03 13.82 -21.24
N ARG A 109 5.81 13.24 -22.16
CA ARG A 109 7.27 13.33 -22.18
C ARG A 109 7.69 14.79 -22.03
N GLY A 110 8.44 15.11 -20.97
CA GLY A 110 8.93 16.46 -20.67
C GLY A 110 8.24 17.20 -19.52
N ARG A 111 7.25 16.62 -18.84
CA ARG A 111 6.66 17.22 -17.62
C ARG A 111 6.94 16.37 -16.40
N THR A 112 7.89 16.81 -15.58
CA THR A 112 8.32 16.11 -14.38
C THR A 112 7.22 16.17 -13.31
N CYS A 113 6.74 14.99 -12.90
CA CYS A 113 5.89 14.89 -11.72
C CYS A 113 6.73 15.18 -10.47
N ARG A 114 6.08 15.75 -9.46
CA ARG A 114 6.71 16.13 -8.20
C ARG A 114 6.01 15.50 -7.02
N TYR A 115 6.74 15.44 -5.92
CA TYR A 115 6.29 14.91 -4.65
C TYR A 115 6.22 16.05 -3.63
N ALA A 116 5.13 16.14 -2.88
CA ALA A 116 5.02 17.02 -1.74
C ALA A 116 4.44 16.28 -0.54
N VAL A 117 4.80 16.72 0.66
CA VAL A 117 4.21 16.28 1.91
C VAL A 117 3.42 17.43 2.51
N ALA A 118 2.24 17.13 3.02
CA ALA A 118 1.47 18.01 3.90
C ALA A 118 1.23 17.32 5.24
N THR A 119 1.35 18.01 6.36
CA THR A 119 0.97 17.48 7.70
C THR A 119 -0.13 18.31 8.32
N SER A 120 -0.89 17.83 9.31
CA SER A 120 -1.96 18.62 9.94
C SER A 120 -1.48 19.81 10.78
N GLY A 121 -0.17 19.92 11.04
CA GLY A 121 0.42 20.86 11.97
C GLY A 121 0.54 20.24 13.35
N GLN A 122 -0.20 20.78 14.32
CA GLN A 122 -0.30 20.19 15.66
C GLN A 122 -0.89 18.78 15.58
N ARG A 123 -0.36 17.90 16.44
CA ARG A 123 -0.87 16.55 16.61
C ARG A 123 -2.25 16.58 17.24
N VAL A 124 -3.03 15.54 16.93
CA VAL A 124 -4.29 15.26 17.60
C VAL A 124 -3.95 14.44 18.85
N PRO A 125 -4.23 14.95 20.06
CA PRO A 125 -3.98 14.21 21.29
C PRO A 125 -4.71 12.87 21.31
N TRP A 126 -4.17 11.90 22.04
CA TRP A 126 -4.85 10.62 22.27
C TRP A 126 -6.25 10.82 22.84
N GLY A 127 -7.24 10.07 22.35
CA GLY A 127 -8.63 10.20 22.78
C GLY A 127 -9.40 11.38 22.18
N ALA A 128 -8.75 12.35 21.54
CA ALA A 128 -9.44 13.51 20.96
C ALA A 128 -10.19 13.18 19.63
N ASP A 129 -10.88 14.17 19.05
CA ASP A 129 -11.63 14.00 17.79
C ASP A 129 -10.71 13.93 16.56
N LEU A 130 -10.06 12.78 16.38
CA LEU A 130 -9.22 12.49 15.22
C LEU A 130 -10.01 12.49 13.90
N LYS A 131 -11.29 12.09 13.93
CA LYS A 131 -12.12 11.98 12.74
C LYS A 131 -12.45 13.38 12.19
N GLY A 132 -12.89 14.30 13.04
CA GLY A 132 -13.16 15.69 12.65
C GLY A 132 -11.89 16.40 12.19
N ARG A 133 -10.80 16.28 12.95
CA ARG A 133 -9.49 16.86 12.57
C ARG A 133 -8.97 16.34 11.23
N ARG A 134 -9.16 15.06 10.93
CA ARG A 134 -8.86 14.50 9.61
C ARG A 134 -9.74 15.08 8.51
N ALA A 135 -11.05 15.17 8.74
CA ALA A 135 -11.96 15.75 7.76
C ALA A 135 -11.56 17.19 7.40
N GLU A 136 -11.24 18.03 8.40
CA GLU A 136 -10.75 19.39 8.20
C GLU A 136 -9.45 19.44 7.41
N PHE A 137 -8.47 18.60 7.77
CA PHE A 137 -7.18 18.51 7.08
C PHE A 137 -7.35 18.10 5.61
N LEU A 138 -8.14 17.06 5.34
CA LEU A 138 -8.41 16.60 3.98
C LEU A 138 -9.21 17.64 3.17
N ASN A 139 -10.13 18.37 3.80
CA ASN A 139 -10.87 19.46 3.15
C ASN A 139 -9.93 20.61 2.75
N ARG A 140 -8.94 20.95 3.60
CA ARG A 140 -7.89 21.92 3.25
C ARG A 140 -7.10 21.47 2.03
N ILE A 141 -6.65 20.22 1.99
CA ILE A 141 -5.93 19.65 0.84
C ILE A 141 -6.80 19.66 -0.43
N ASN A 142 -8.07 19.26 -0.33
CA ASN A 142 -8.97 19.23 -1.48
C ASN A 142 -9.20 20.63 -2.06
N ARG A 143 -9.43 21.64 -1.21
CA ARG A 143 -9.58 23.04 -1.65
C ARG A 143 -8.27 23.55 -2.28
N TRP A 144 -7.13 23.32 -1.62
CA TRP A 144 -5.81 23.65 -2.18
C TRP A 144 -5.60 23.01 -3.55
N SER A 145 -5.87 21.71 -3.71
CA SER A 145 -5.71 20.99 -4.97
C SER A 145 -6.58 21.59 -6.09
N SER A 146 -7.83 21.93 -5.78
CA SER A 146 -8.73 22.55 -6.75
C SER A 146 -8.27 23.95 -7.16
N GLU A 147 -7.83 24.76 -6.20
CA GLU A 147 -7.33 26.11 -6.45
C GLU A 147 -5.98 26.09 -7.19
N ALA A 148 -5.09 25.16 -6.84
CA ALA A 148 -3.78 24.97 -7.47
C ALA A 148 -3.94 24.67 -8.96
N ARG A 149 -4.92 23.83 -9.32
CA ARG A 149 -5.27 23.56 -10.72
C ARG A 149 -5.78 24.80 -11.43
N ARG A 150 -6.74 25.52 -10.83
CA ARG A 150 -7.38 26.67 -11.46
C ARG A 150 -6.42 27.86 -11.65
N ARG A 151 -5.61 28.16 -10.62
CA ARG A 151 -4.73 29.34 -10.60
C ARG A 151 -3.38 29.09 -11.28
N TYR A 152 -2.79 27.93 -11.02
CA TYR A 152 -1.40 27.64 -11.41
C TYR A 152 -1.30 26.51 -12.44
N GLY A 153 -2.42 25.93 -12.87
CA GLY A 153 -2.38 24.77 -13.76
C GLY A 153 -1.71 23.57 -13.09
N ILE A 154 -1.78 23.42 -11.77
CA ILE A 154 -1.19 22.29 -11.05
C ILE A 154 -2.24 21.19 -10.83
N GLU A 155 -1.98 20.00 -11.36
CA GLU A 155 -2.84 18.84 -11.17
C GLU A 155 -2.26 17.89 -10.14
N VAL A 156 -3.02 17.59 -9.09
CA VAL A 156 -2.70 16.53 -8.13
C VAL A 156 -3.23 15.20 -8.68
N LEU A 157 -2.33 14.22 -8.78
CA LEU A 157 -2.56 12.90 -9.36
C LEU A 157 -2.84 11.85 -8.29
N TYR A 158 -2.23 11.98 -7.12
CA TYR A 158 -2.30 10.98 -6.05
C TYR A 158 -2.25 11.64 -4.69
N ARG A 159 -2.98 11.06 -3.74
CA ARG A 159 -2.83 11.31 -2.30
C ARG A 159 -2.73 9.97 -1.56
N GLY A 160 -1.71 9.80 -0.74
CA GLY A 160 -1.63 8.76 0.26
C GLY A 160 -1.61 9.39 1.64
N ASP A 161 -2.43 8.92 2.56
CA ASP A 161 -2.39 9.35 3.95
C ASP A 161 -1.28 8.52 4.64
N ASN A 162 -0.46 9.13 5.52
CA ASN A 162 0.69 8.47 6.16
C ASN A 162 0.87 8.94 7.61
N ASP A 163 -0.08 8.62 8.48
CA ASP A 163 -0.08 9.19 9.83
C ASP A 163 1.10 8.68 10.67
N THR A 164 1.60 9.55 11.56
CA THR A 164 2.68 9.22 12.49
C THR A 164 2.23 9.36 13.93
N PHE A 165 2.72 8.51 14.81
CA PHE A 165 2.38 8.46 16.22
C PHE A 165 3.57 8.93 17.06
N CYS A 166 3.32 9.62 18.15
CA CYS A 166 4.35 10.07 19.08
C CYS A 166 3.83 9.93 20.49
N ARG A 167 4.72 9.48 21.40
CA ARG A 167 4.48 9.49 22.84
C ARG A 167 5.41 10.50 23.46
N ALA A 168 4.84 11.59 23.92
CA ALA A 168 5.58 12.68 24.55
C ALA A 168 4.69 13.32 25.61
N GLU A 169 4.39 12.55 26.66
CA GLU A 169 3.42 12.89 27.71
C GLU A 169 3.60 14.32 28.22
N GLY A 170 2.48 15.03 28.37
CA GLY A 170 2.47 16.42 28.84
C GLY A 170 2.93 17.45 27.80
N THR A 171 3.22 17.04 26.56
CA THR A 171 3.63 17.97 25.49
C THR A 171 2.61 18.03 24.35
N THR A 172 2.65 19.11 23.57
CA THR A 172 1.87 19.22 22.33
C THR A 172 2.32 18.25 21.22
N ALA A 173 3.42 17.52 21.44
CA ALA A 173 3.92 16.50 20.54
C ALA A 173 3.29 15.12 20.82
N ASP A 174 2.48 14.96 21.86
CA ASP A 174 1.80 13.69 22.12
C ASP A 174 0.63 13.46 21.15
N GLY A 175 0.49 12.23 20.65
CA GLY A 175 -0.62 11.82 19.79
C GLY A 175 -0.30 11.69 18.30
N VAL A 176 -1.33 11.86 17.46
CA VAL A 176 -1.32 11.52 16.04
C VAL A 176 -1.08 12.75 15.18
N ASN A 177 -0.05 12.72 14.34
CA ASN A 177 0.08 13.70 13.26
C ASN A 177 -0.52 13.11 11.99
N LEU A 178 -1.39 13.86 11.33
CA LEU A 178 -1.91 13.46 10.03
C LEU A 178 -0.92 13.88 8.97
N HIS A 179 -0.52 12.98 8.08
CA HIS A 179 0.30 13.32 6.93
C HIS A 179 -0.39 12.91 5.63
N ALA A 180 -0.13 13.66 4.58
CA ALA A 180 -0.56 13.38 3.23
C ALA A 180 0.60 13.52 2.24
N ASP A 181 0.89 12.42 1.57
CA ASP A 181 1.86 12.28 0.51
C ASP A 181 1.17 12.56 -0.83
N LEU A 182 1.62 13.60 -1.53
CA LEU A 182 0.98 14.15 -2.72
C LEU A 182 1.88 13.99 -3.94
N VAL A 183 1.36 13.39 -5.01
CA VAL A 183 1.98 13.47 -6.34
C VAL A 183 1.23 14.47 -7.18
N TYR A 184 1.95 15.40 -7.79
CA TYR A 184 1.35 16.45 -8.60
C TYR A 184 2.24 16.82 -9.79
N ARG A 185 1.66 17.49 -10.78
CA ARG A 185 2.38 17.94 -11.97
C ARG A 185 1.84 19.27 -12.49
N PRO A 186 2.67 20.05 -13.19
CA PRO A 186 2.17 21.16 -13.99
C PRO A 186 1.46 20.66 -15.26
N THR A 187 0.32 21.28 -15.60
CA THR A 187 -0.49 21.03 -16.80
C THR A 187 -0.21 22.01 -17.93
N ARG A 188 0.65 23.00 -17.68
CA ARG A 188 1.23 23.95 -18.63
C ARG A 188 2.69 24.19 -18.25
N ARG A 189 3.50 24.77 -19.14
CA ARG A 189 4.82 25.27 -18.73
C ARG A 189 4.61 26.41 -17.73
N LEU A 190 5.42 26.43 -16.67
CA LEU A 190 5.44 27.49 -15.66
C LEU A 190 6.80 28.17 -15.72
N SER A 191 6.81 29.49 -15.69
CA SER A 191 8.06 30.25 -15.51
C SER A 191 8.60 30.04 -14.09
N PRO A 192 9.89 30.32 -13.84
CA PRO A 192 10.45 30.28 -12.49
C PRO A 192 9.67 31.13 -11.49
N GLU A 193 9.20 32.32 -11.89
CA GLU A 193 8.43 33.24 -11.04
C GLU A 193 7.03 32.70 -10.74
N ASP A 194 6.37 32.12 -11.75
CA ASP A 194 5.08 31.42 -11.59
C ASP A 194 5.20 30.26 -10.60
N TRP A 195 6.29 29.51 -10.72
CA TRP A 195 6.59 28.39 -9.84
C TRP A 195 6.80 28.86 -8.40
N GLU A 196 7.66 29.85 -8.20
CA GLU A 196 7.95 30.39 -6.87
C GLU A 196 6.69 30.97 -6.20
N ARG A 197 5.87 31.69 -6.97
CA ARG A 197 4.57 32.19 -6.53
C ARG A 197 3.62 31.06 -6.13
N PHE A 198 3.60 29.95 -6.87
CA PHE A 198 2.83 28.76 -6.50
C PHE A 198 3.33 28.13 -5.18
N LEU A 199 4.64 28.03 -4.96
CA LEU A 199 5.17 27.47 -3.71
C LEU A 199 4.85 28.36 -2.50
N ARG A 200 5.06 29.68 -2.62
CA ARG A 200 4.70 30.65 -1.57
C ARG A 200 3.21 30.60 -1.25
N TRP A 201 2.36 30.63 -2.28
CA TRP A 201 0.91 30.52 -2.11
C TRP A 201 0.52 29.18 -1.46
N SER A 202 1.13 28.06 -1.84
CA SER A 202 0.81 26.75 -1.27
C SER A 202 1.13 26.68 0.22
N ARG A 203 2.28 27.21 0.65
CA ARG A 203 2.64 27.33 2.06
C ARG A 203 1.61 28.14 2.84
N GLY A 204 1.25 29.33 2.35
CA GLY A 204 0.26 30.18 3.01
C GLY A 204 -1.16 29.60 3.00
N ARG A 205 -1.58 28.97 1.90
CA ARG A 205 -2.92 28.39 1.73
C ARG A 205 -3.19 27.19 2.62
N LEU A 206 -2.13 26.43 2.91
CA LEU A 206 -2.16 25.28 3.82
C LEU A 206 -1.90 25.70 5.27
N GLY A 207 -1.16 26.81 5.51
CA GLY A 207 -1.37 27.83 6.55
C GLY A 207 -1.59 27.39 8.01
N GLY A 208 -1.13 26.21 8.36
CA GLY A 208 -1.52 25.47 9.56
C GLY A 208 -1.27 23.98 9.39
N ALA A 209 -1.12 23.54 8.14
CA ALA A 209 -0.48 22.31 7.74
C ALA A 209 0.96 22.58 7.29
N HIS A 210 1.95 21.81 7.74
CA HIS A 210 3.33 21.93 7.22
C HIS A 210 3.37 21.34 5.81
N TRP A 211 3.62 22.18 4.81
CA TRP A 211 3.76 21.77 3.40
C TRP A 211 5.22 21.83 2.98
N ARG A 212 5.69 20.80 2.27
CA ARG A 212 7.03 20.74 1.68
C ARG A 212 6.97 20.12 0.29
N ASP A 213 7.46 20.83 -0.72
CA ASP A 213 7.83 20.24 -2.01
C ASP A 213 9.17 19.52 -1.86
N CYS A 214 9.18 18.23 -2.19
CA CYS A 214 10.32 17.33 -2.08
C CYS A 214 11.04 17.15 -3.44
N GLY A 215 10.63 17.90 -4.46
CA GLY A 215 11.28 17.89 -5.76
C GLY A 215 10.68 16.90 -6.75
N ALA A 216 11.48 16.54 -7.76
CA ALA A 216 11.10 15.60 -8.79
C ALA A 216 10.82 14.21 -8.20
N LEU A 217 9.70 13.63 -8.60
CA LEU A 217 9.33 12.27 -8.20
C LEU A 217 10.26 11.26 -8.91
N ARG A 218 11.11 10.58 -8.14
CA ARG A 218 12.04 9.58 -8.67
C ARG A 218 11.40 8.20 -8.87
N SER A 219 10.49 7.81 -7.98
CA SER A 219 9.83 6.50 -8.02
C SER A 219 8.48 6.53 -7.32
N ALA A 220 7.47 5.87 -7.89
CA ALA A 220 6.16 5.71 -7.26
C ALA A 220 6.25 5.00 -5.90
N ALA A 221 7.20 4.08 -5.73
CA ALA A 221 7.37 3.32 -4.49
C ALA A 221 7.75 4.20 -3.29
N ALA A 222 8.40 5.34 -3.54
CA ALA A 222 8.80 6.28 -2.49
C ALA A 222 7.62 7.06 -1.90
N VAL A 223 6.51 7.18 -2.65
CA VAL A 223 5.33 7.98 -2.27
C VAL A 223 4.14 7.10 -1.88
N VAL A 224 4.04 5.92 -2.49
CA VAL A 224 3.07 4.90 -2.08
C VAL A 224 3.76 4.02 -1.02
N ARG A 225 4.00 4.57 0.18
CA ARG A 225 4.56 3.82 1.33
C ARG A 225 3.47 3.08 2.09
N TYR A 226 3.86 2.21 3.03
CA TYR A 226 2.90 1.74 4.03
C TYR A 226 2.39 2.97 4.79
N VAL A 227 1.09 3.01 4.99
CA VAL A 227 0.33 4.20 5.42
C VAL A 227 0.58 4.55 6.89
N LEU A 228 1.27 3.68 7.62
CA LEU A 228 1.57 3.82 9.03
C LEU A 228 3.02 3.40 9.21
N LYS A 229 3.79 4.11 10.03
CA LYS A 229 5.16 3.66 10.32
C LYS A 229 5.11 2.44 11.23
N LEU A 230 5.94 1.46 10.91
CA LEU A 230 6.19 0.31 11.76
C LEU A 230 7.37 0.62 12.67
N SER A 231 7.54 -0.14 13.73
CA SER A 231 8.63 0.12 14.67
C SER A 231 9.99 -0.42 14.19
N TRP A 232 10.02 -1.40 13.28
CA TRP A 232 11.24 -1.90 12.61
C TRP A 232 10.99 -2.37 11.17
N GLY A 233 12.06 -2.77 10.49
CA GLY A 233 12.03 -3.28 9.12
C GLY A 233 12.09 -2.19 8.05
N ARG A 234 11.85 -2.54 6.79
CA ARG A 234 11.99 -1.61 5.65
C ARG A 234 11.08 -0.38 5.73
N GLU A 235 9.90 -0.53 6.32
CA GLU A 235 8.95 0.56 6.58
C GLU A 235 8.94 0.98 8.05
N GLY A 236 10.01 0.62 8.77
CA GLY A 236 10.24 0.94 10.16
C GLY A 236 10.60 2.41 10.39
N LEU A 237 10.50 2.84 11.64
CA LEU A 237 11.08 4.09 12.13
C LEU A 237 12.61 4.08 12.02
N THR A 238 13.18 5.23 11.67
CA THR A 238 14.64 5.45 11.74
C THR A 238 15.09 5.76 13.18
N ALA A 239 16.41 5.81 13.41
CA ALA A 239 16.95 6.27 14.69
C ALA A 239 16.52 7.72 14.98
N ASP A 240 16.58 8.60 13.98
CA ASP A 240 16.14 10.00 14.11
C ASP A 240 14.64 10.09 14.42
N ASP A 241 13.81 9.27 13.76
CA ASP A 241 12.38 9.21 14.05
C ASP A 241 12.12 8.88 15.53
N ARG A 242 12.90 7.94 16.10
CA ARG A 242 12.79 7.55 17.51
C ARG A 242 13.32 8.64 18.45
N ALA A 243 14.38 9.34 18.06
CA ALA A 243 14.90 10.49 18.81
C ALA A 243 13.86 11.63 18.88
N ASP A 244 13.03 11.78 17.84
CA ASP A 244 11.88 12.69 17.81
C ASP A 244 10.65 12.16 18.58
N GLY A 245 10.78 11.04 19.31
CA GLY A 245 9.71 10.44 20.11
C GLY A 245 8.63 9.72 19.30
N LEU A 246 8.87 9.43 18.01
CA LEU A 246 7.93 8.67 17.20
C LEU A 246 7.88 7.20 17.61
N VAL A 247 6.69 6.62 17.55
CA VAL A 247 6.44 5.20 17.81
C VAL A 247 5.70 4.54 16.63
N GLY A 248 5.98 3.25 16.43
CA GLY A 248 5.33 2.46 15.39
C GLY A 248 3.90 2.09 15.79
N ILE A 249 3.05 1.80 14.81
CA ILE A 249 1.68 1.32 15.11
C ILE A 249 1.67 0.04 15.95
N ASP A 250 2.67 -0.82 15.76
CA ASP A 250 2.89 -2.07 16.49
C ASP A 250 3.47 -1.88 17.90
N GLU A 251 3.73 -0.63 18.31
CA GLU A 251 4.09 -0.25 19.68
C GLU A 251 2.94 0.46 20.41
N LEU A 252 1.79 0.68 19.77
CA LEU A 252 0.61 1.29 20.40
C LEU A 252 0.00 0.36 21.45
N THR A 253 -0.55 0.96 22.51
CA THR A 253 -1.34 0.25 23.51
C THR A 253 -2.67 -0.21 22.92
N PRO A 254 -3.35 -1.20 23.55
CA PRO A 254 -4.69 -1.62 23.13
C PRO A 254 -5.67 -0.44 22.97
N ASP A 255 -5.70 0.48 23.94
CA ASP A 255 -6.61 1.63 23.94
C ASP A 255 -6.30 2.64 22.82
N GLU A 256 -5.02 3.00 22.63
CA GLU A 256 -4.60 3.91 21.56
C GLU A 256 -4.92 3.32 20.18
N LEU A 257 -4.65 2.02 20.00
CA LEU A 257 -4.88 1.33 18.74
C LEU A 257 -6.38 1.18 18.44
N ALA A 258 -7.19 0.90 19.46
CA ALA A 258 -8.64 0.85 19.33
C ALA A 258 -9.26 2.21 19.01
N TRP A 259 -8.85 3.26 19.73
CA TRP A 259 -9.27 4.63 19.43
C TRP A 259 -8.94 5.01 17.98
N TYR A 260 -7.71 4.71 17.54
CA TYR A 260 -7.27 4.99 16.19
C TYR A 260 -8.03 4.16 15.13
N TYR A 261 -8.31 2.89 15.42
CA TYR A 261 -9.13 2.01 14.58
C TYR A 261 -10.52 2.61 14.36
N HIS A 262 -11.24 2.96 15.43
CA HIS A 262 -12.59 3.52 15.32
C HIS A 262 -12.60 4.87 14.61
N ALA A 263 -11.61 5.73 14.89
CA ALA A 263 -11.48 7.02 14.22
C ALA A 263 -11.15 6.93 12.72
N THR A 264 -10.56 5.81 12.28
CA THR A 264 -10.16 5.60 10.88
C THR A 264 -10.95 4.54 10.13
N LEU A 265 -12.01 4.01 10.75
CA LEU A 265 -12.90 3.06 10.12
C LEU A 265 -13.58 3.66 8.89
N GLY A 266 -13.55 2.95 7.77
CA GLY A 266 -14.13 3.39 6.50
C GLY A 266 -13.36 4.52 5.78
N VAL A 267 -12.23 4.98 6.33
CA VAL A 267 -11.44 6.05 5.70
C VAL A 267 -10.69 5.51 4.49
N THR A 268 -10.88 6.16 3.33
CA THR A 268 -10.06 5.92 2.14
C THR A 268 -8.73 6.63 2.27
N ARG A 269 -7.69 5.86 2.64
CA ARG A 269 -6.35 6.40 2.90
C ARG A 269 -5.50 6.63 1.65
N VAL A 270 -5.80 5.92 0.57
CA VAL A 270 -5.08 6.04 -0.70
C VAL A 270 -6.07 6.43 -1.77
N LYS A 271 -5.83 7.57 -2.42
CA LYS A 271 -6.76 8.15 -3.38
C LYS A 271 -6.06 8.50 -4.69
N PRO A 272 -6.36 7.79 -5.80
CA PRO A 272 -6.02 8.29 -7.12
C PRO A 272 -6.92 9.50 -7.43
N LEU A 273 -6.35 10.51 -8.07
CA LEU A 273 -7.02 11.79 -8.34
C LEU A 273 -6.92 12.15 -9.82
N ARG A 274 -7.95 12.85 -10.32
CA ARG A 274 -7.98 13.48 -11.65
C ARG A 274 -7.59 12.51 -12.78
N SER A 275 -6.63 12.86 -13.64
CA SER A 275 -6.25 12.00 -14.76
C SER A 275 -5.79 10.60 -14.33
N PHE A 276 -5.14 10.48 -13.17
CA PHE A 276 -4.75 9.16 -12.65
C PHE A 276 -5.97 8.37 -12.14
N GLN A 277 -6.95 9.04 -11.54
CA GLN A 277 -8.23 8.42 -11.19
C GLN A 277 -8.96 7.89 -12.43
N VAL A 278 -9.01 8.67 -13.51
CA VAL A 278 -9.62 8.26 -14.79
C VAL A 278 -8.89 7.03 -15.35
N PHE A 279 -7.56 7.04 -15.32
CA PHE A 279 -6.76 5.88 -15.70
C PHE A 279 -7.09 4.63 -14.86
N CYS A 280 -7.09 4.74 -13.53
CA CYS A 280 -7.43 3.64 -12.64
C CYS A 280 -8.85 3.12 -12.87
N LYS A 281 -9.81 4.01 -13.17
CA LYS A 281 -11.17 3.66 -13.55
C LYS A 281 -11.19 2.88 -14.87
N SER A 282 -10.47 3.35 -15.89
CA SER A 282 -10.38 2.66 -17.20
C SER A 282 -9.92 1.21 -17.06
N LEU A 283 -8.97 0.93 -16.17
CA LEU A 283 -8.51 -0.43 -15.91
C LEU A 283 -9.62 -1.31 -15.31
N ASN A 284 -10.46 -0.76 -14.44
CA ASN A 284 -11.56 -1.53 -13.86
C ASN A 284 -12.67 -1.75 -14.90
N ASP A 285 -13.05 -0.71 -15.63
CA ASP A 285 -14.11 -0.75 -16.65
C ASP A 285 -13.75 -1.76 -17.77
N ASN A 286 -12.48 -1.82 -18.17
CA ASN A 286 -11.98 -2.76 -19.18
C ASN A 286 -11.64 -4.16 -18.62
N ARG A 287 -11.81 -4.40 -17.32
CA ARG A 287 -11.34 -5.61 -16.62
C ARG A 287 -9.85 -5.90 -16.83
N GLU A 288 -9.04 -4.85 -16.87
CA GLU A 288 -7.58 -4.88 -17.01
C GLU A 288 -6.87 -4.68 -15.66
N GLU A 289 -5.59 -5.02 -15.62
CA GLU A 289 -4.69 -4.64 -14.55
C GLU A 289 -3.27 -4.39 -15.08
N ILE A 290 -2.41 -3.81 -14.24
CA ILE A 290 -1.00 -3.62 -14.56
C ILE A 290 -0.19 -4.74 -13.92
N ARG A 291 0.55 -5.50 -14.74
CA ARG A 291 1.47 -6.55 -14.30
C ARG A 291 2.86 -6.36 -14.88
N TRP A 292 3.84 -6.89 -14.16
CA TRP A 292 5.19 -7.06 -14.68
C TRP A 292 5.22 -8.28 -15.60
N VAL A 293 5.61 -8.08 -16.85
CA VAL A 293 5.71 -9.12 -17.88
C VAL A 293 7.19 -9.29 -18.26
N PRO A 294 7.70 -10.53 -18.36
CA PRO A 294 9.06 -10.77 -18.82
C PRO A 294 9.23 -10.32 -20.28
N ARG A 295 10.36 -9.70 -20.57
CA ARG A 295 10.83 -9.33 -21.91
C ARG A 295 11.78 -10.40 -22.44
N ARG A 296 11.98 -10.40 -23.76
CA ARG A 296 12.92 -11.33 -24.45
C ARG A 296 14.38 -11.17 -24.01
N ASP A 297 14.75 -10.00 -23.50
CA ASP A 297 16.09 -9.69 -22.97
C ASP A 297 16.28 -10.08 -21.49
N GLY A 298 15.34 -10.84 -20.91
CA GLY A 298 15.35 -11.26 -19.51
C GLY A 298 14.92 -10.16 -18.53
N LYS A 299 14.71 -8.91 -18.98
CA LYS A 299 14.21 -7.82 -18.14
C LYS A 299 12.70 -7.92 -17.96
N ARG A 300 12.12 -7.10 -17.09
CA ARG A 300 10.67 -7.01 -16.90
C ARG A 300 10.19 -5.61 -17.23
N GLU A 301 8.96 -5.52 -17.73
CA GLU A 301 8.29 -4.23 -17.94
C GLU A 301 6.85 -4.27 -17.47
N LEU A 302 6.31 -3.10 -17.12
CA LEU A 302 4.91 -2.96 -16.74
C LEU A 302 4.05 -2.94 -18.00
N ARG A 303 3.08 -3.85 -18.08
CA ARG A 303 2.08 -3.88 -19.15
C ARG A 303 0.67 -3.91 -18.60
N ARG A 304 -0.25 -3.35 -19.38
CA ARG A 304 -1.69 -3.61 -19.25
C ARG A 304 -1.97 -5.06 -19.67
N VAL A 305 -2.68 -5.80 -18.84
CA VAL A 305 -3.08 -7.19 -19.10
C VAL A 305 -4.56 -7.39 -18.76
N GLN A 306 -5.22 -8.28 -19.47
CA GLN A 306 -6.61 -8.67 -19.17
C GLN A 306 -6.64 -9.50 -17.87
N ARG A 307 -7.60 -9.22 -16.98
CA ARG A 307 -7.84 -10.08 -15.81
C ARG A 307 -8.43 -11.41 -16.26
N PRO A 308 -7.99 -12.55 -15.69
CA PRO A 308 -8.62 -13.84 -15.96
C PRO A 308 -10.11 -13.78 -15.63
N ARG A 309 -10.97 -14.34 -16.48
CA ARG A 309 -12.35 -14.63 -16.08
C ARG A 309 -12.28 -15.77 -15.08
N LEU A 310 -12.67 -15.50 -13.82
CA LEU A 310 -12.95 -16.58 -12.89
C LEU A 310 -14.25 -17.22 -13.35
N GLU A 311 -14.19 -18.48 -13.79
CA GLU A 311 -15.39 -19.26 -14.03
C GLU A 311 -16.13 -19.44 -12.69
N PRO A 312 -17.47 -19.39 -12.68
CA PRO A 312 -18.24 -19.66 -11.48
C PRO A 312 -17.84 -21.02 -10.90
N ARG A 313 -17.60 -21.06 -9.59
CA ARG A 313 -17.34 -22.31 -8.89
C ARG A 313 -18.56 -23.23 -9.13
N PRO A 314 -18.37 -24.48 -9.60
CA PRO A 314 -19.49 -25.40 -9.71
C PRO A 314 -20.13 -25.59 -8.32
N PRO A 315 -21.47 -25.69 -8.24
CA PRO A 315 -22.16 -25.83 -6.97
C PRO A 315 -21.62 -27.07 -6.24
N THR A 316 -21.29 -26.88 -4.97
CA THR A 316 -20.87 -27.97 -4.07
C THR A 316 -22.00 -28.98 -3.97
N THR A 317 -21.91 -30.09 -4.66
CA THR A 317 -22.74 -31.27 -4.39
C THR A 317 -22.29 -31.86 -3.06
N ASP A 318 -23.26 -32.08 -2.17
CA ASP A 318 -23.10 -32.62 -0.82
C ASP A 318 -22.09 -33.76 -0.76
N ARG A 319 -21.08 -33.60 0.10
CA ARG A 319 -20.40 -34.72 0.74
C ARG A 319 -20.29 -34.43 2.22
N HIS A 320 -21.28 -34.93 2.94
CA HIS A 320 -21.18 -35.19 4.37
C HIS A 320 -20.07 -36.20 4.63
N THR A 321 -18.85 -35.72 4.90
CA THR A 321 -17.82 -36.46 5.64
C THR A 321 -16.75 -35.47 6.09
N HIS A 322 -16.71 -35.20 7.40
CA HIS A 322 -15.57 -34.72 8.19
C HIS A 322 -14.51 -33.86 7.45
N GLY A 323 -14.74 -32.54 7.45
CA GLY A 323 -13.75 -31.58 7.99
C GLY A 323 -12.36 -31.45 7.35
N PHE A 324 -12.14 -31.74 6.06
CA PHE A 324 -10.89 -31.37 5.39
C PHE A 324 -11.16 -30.79 3.99
N ARG A 325 -10.77 -29.53 3.79
CA ARG A 325 -10.74 -28.88 2.46
C ARG A 325 -9.33 -28.96 1.90
N VAL A 326 -9.07 -29.96 1.08
CA VAL A 326 -7.84 -30.07 0.28
C VAL A 326 -8.01 -29.22 -0.99
N TYR A 327 -7.13 -28.24 -1.20
CA TYR A 327 -7.06 -27.47 -2.44
C TYR A 327 -6.00 -28.07 -3.37
N VAL A 328 -6.42 -28.81 -4.38
CA VAL A 328 -5.54 -29.25 -5.47
C VAL A 328 -5.57 -28.18 -6.57
N ASN A 329 -4.48 -27.43 -6.73
CA ASN A 329 -4.32 -26.48 -7.84
C ASN A 329 -4.03 -27.25 -9.15
N ARG A 330 -5.07 -27.64 -9.91
CA ARG A 330 -4.89 -28.00 -11.32
C ARG A 330 -4.81 -26.71 -12.15
N VAL A 331 -3.58 -26.29 -12.45
CA VAL A 331 -3.35 -25.26 -13.48
C VAL A 331 -3.34 -25.97 -14.84
N LEU A 332 -4.39 -25.77 -15.63
CA LEU A 332 -4.33 -26.03 -17.07
C LEU A 332 -3.38 -25.00 -17.69
N SER A 333 -2.33 -25.47 -18.37
CA SER A 333 -1.44 -24.60 -19.14
C SER A 333 -2.22 -24.02 -20.33
N CYS A 334 -2.50 -22.72 -20.28
CA CYS A 334 -2.97 -22.01 -21.47
C CYS A 334 -1.75 -21.59 -22.31
N SER A 335 -1.27 -22.51 -23.14
CA SER A 335 -0.50 -22.19 -24.33
C SER A 335 -1.47 -21.84 -25.45
N ALA A 336 -1.79 -20.55 -25.61
CA ALA A 336 -2.46 -20.05 -26.81
C ALA A 336 -1.99 -18.61 -27.09
N LEU A 337 -0.84 -18.51 -27.74
CA LEU A 337 -0.45 -17.34 -28.53
C LEU A 337 -1.38 -17.32 -29.76
N LEU A 338 -2.35 -16.41 -29.77
CA LEU A 338 -3.04 -16.04 -31.00
C LEU A 338 -2.44 -14.73 -31.50
N GLU A 339 -1.49 -14.86 -32.42
CA GLU A 339 -1.06 -13.77 -33.29
C GLU A 339 -2.25 -13.34 -34.15
N ARG A 340 -2.58 -12.05 -34.15
CA ARG A 340 -3.49 -11.47 -35.15
C ARG A 340 -2.67 -11.12 -36.40
N PRO A 341 -3.11 -11.48 -37.62
CA PRO A 341 -2.45 -11.04 -38.83
C PRO A 341 -2.70 -9.55 -39.07
N GLN A 342 -1.66 -8.85 -39.52
CA GLN A 342 -1.73 -7.48 -40.01
C GLN A 342 -2.48 -7.45 -41.36
N PRO A 343 -3.35 -6.45 -41.62
CA PRO A 343 -3.98 -6.30 -42.92
C PRO A 343 -2.95 -5.79 -43.95
N LYS A 344 -3.10 -6.25 -45.19
CA LYS A 344 -2.37 -5.77 -46.38
C LYS A 344 -2.79 -4.36 -46.76
#